data_AF-A0A370DQ41-F1
#
_entry.id   AF-A0A370DQ41-F1
#
_cell.length_a   1.000
_cell.length_b   1.000
_cell.length_c   1.000
_cell.angle_alpha   90.00
_cell.angle_beta   90.00
_cell.angle_gamma   90.00
#
_symmetry.space_group_name_H-M   'P 1'
#
loop_
_entity.id
_entity.type
_entity.pdbx_description
1 polymer ?
#
loop_
_entity_poly.entity_id
_entity_poly.type
_entity_poly.pdbx_seq_one_letter_code
_entity_poly.pdbx_strand_id
1 'polypeptide(L)' 'MLSEHHDIDHEFPELHQKLEALSAADADFAALVKKHDDLDNEIRVLEERGQPIADESLEAMKYERTELKDKIYARLRQA' A
#
# COMPACT_ATOMS: atom_id res chain seq x y z
N MET A 1 -13.49 -6.81 -12.93
CA MET A 1 -13.18 -7.90 -11.99
C MET A 1 -12.07 -7.38 -11.09
N LEU A 2 -12.30 -7.33 -9.78
CA LEU A 2 -11.35 -6.87 -8.76
C LEU A 2 -10.27 -7.96 -8.56
N SER A 3 -9.44 -8.19 -9.57
CA SER A 3 -8.44 -9.27 -9.57
C SER A 3 -7.02 -8.77 -9.66
N GLU A 4 -6.80 -7.47 -9.51
CA GLU A 4 -5.47 -6.93 -9.29
C GLU A 4 -5.36 -6.66 -7.79
N HIS A 5 -4.76 -7.61 -7.10
CA HIS A 5 -4.23 -7.37 -5.77
C HIS A 5 -3.17 -6.26 -5.90
N HIS A 6 -3.53 -5.02 -5.56
CA HIS A 6 -2.62 -3.89 -5.40
C HIS A 6 -1.81 -4.02 -4.10
N ASP A 7 -1.32 -5.22 -3.83
CA ASP A 7 -0.34 -5.42 -2.79
C ASP A 7 0.96 -4.81 -3.33
N ILE A 8 1.70 -4.10 -2.49
CA ILE A 8 2.89 -3.35 -2.94
C ILE A 8 3.92 -4.25 -3.65
N ASP A 9 3.86 -5.52 -3.33
CA ASP A 9 4.59 -6.63 -3.90
C ASP A 9 4.32 -6.83 -5.41
N HIS A 10 3.07 -6.67 -5.84
CA HIS A 10 2.66 -6.71 -7.25
C HIS A 10 3.00 -5.43 -8.01
N GLU A 11 3.11 -4.29 -7.33
CA GLU A 11 3.54 -3.03 -7.97
C GLU A 11 5.04 -3.00 -8.25
N PHE A 12 5.85 -3.79 -7.54
CA PHE A 12 7.30 -3.85 -7.72
C PHE A 12 7.83 -5.29 -7.80
N PRO A 13 7.45 -6.09 -8.82
CA PRO A 13 7.86 -7.49 -8.92
C PRO A 13 9.39 -7.66 -9.01
N GLU A 14 10.09 -6.70 -9.61
CA GLU A 14 11.56 -6.69 -9.69
C GLU A 14 12.26 -6.35 -8.37
N LEU A 15 11.55 -5.72 -7.42
CA LEU A 15 12.06 -5.32 -6.12
C LEU A 15 11.51 -6.18 -4.97
N HIS A 16 10.70 -7.20 -5.28
CA HIS A 16 10.09 -8.08 -4.28
C HIS A 16 11.11 -8.64 -3.27
N GLN A 17 12.22 -9.21 -3.76
CA GLN A 17 13.28 -9.72 -2.88
C GLN A 17 13.90 -8.63 -1.99
N LYS A 18 14.03 -7.39 -2.50
CA LYS A 18 14.51 -6.25 -1.70
C LYS A 18 13.47 -5.83 -0.66
N LEU A 19 12.19 -5.87 -1.01
CA LEU A 19 11.09 -5.53 -0.13
C LEU A 19 11.01 -6.49 1.04
N GLU A 20 11.08 -7.80 0.78
CA GLU A 20 11.14 -8.81 1.85
C GLU A 20 12.38 -8.65 2.72
N ALA A 21 13.57 -8.50 2.10
CA ALA A 21 14.81 -8.35 2.85
C ALA A 21 14.82 -7.09 3.72
N LEU A 22 14.33 -5.96 3.19
CA LEU A 22 14.26 -4.69 3.92
C LEU A 22 13.18 -4.73 5.00
N SER A 23 12.04 -5.38 4.76
CA SER A 23 11.01 -5.57 5.78
C SER A 23 11.49 -6.48 6.92
N ALA A 24 12.29 -7.49 6.61
CA ALA A 24 12.89 -8.36 7.62
C ALA A 24 13.98 -7.63 8.44
N ALA A 25 14.69 -6.67 7.83
CA ALA A 25 15.80 -5.96 8.45
C ALA A 25 15.39 -4.65 9.16
N ASP A 26 14.33 -3.99 8.69
CA ASP A 26 13.85 -2.68 9.17
C ASP A 26 12.37 -2.78 9.58
N ALA A 27 12.13 -2.75 10.89
CA ALA A 27 10.79 -2.82 11.45
C ALA A 27 9.92 -1.60 11.12
N ASP A 28 10.52 -0.42 10.95
CA ASP A 28 9.80 0.79 10.52
C ASP A 28 9.35 0.64 9.06
N PHE A 29 10.19 0.03 8.21
CA PHE A 29 9.81 -0.29 6.84
C PHE A 29 8.71 -1.35 6.78
N ALA A 30 8.80 -2.41 7.59
CA ALA A 30 7.74 -3.41 7.68
C ALA A 30 6.40 -2.80 8.13
N ALA A 31 6.43 -1.86 9.07
CA ALA A 31 5.24 -1.12 9.50
C ALA A 31 4.66 -0.24 8.37
N LEU A 32 5.51 0.39 7.54
CA LEU A 32 5.08 1.15 6.37
C LEU A 32 4.37 0.27 5.35
N VAL A 33 4.96 -0.88 5.00
CA VAL A 33 4.37 -1.86 4.08
C VAL A 33 3.03 -2.34 4.62
N LYS A 34 2.98 -2.75 5.89
CA LYS A 34 1.72 -3.17 6.52
C LYS A 34 0.66 -2.07 6.48
N LYS A 35 1.03 -0.82 6.75
CA LYS A 35 0.09 0.31 6.72
C LYS A 35 -0.48 0.54 5.31
N HIS A 36 0.37 0.39 4.28
CA HIS A 36 -0.08 0.46 2.89
C HIS A 36 -1.13 -0.62 2.58
N ASP A 37 -0.85 -1.87 2.93
CA ASP A 37 -1.74 -3.00 2.64
C ASP A 37 -3.04 -2.93 3.45
N ASP A 38 -2.97 -2.52 4.72
CA ASP A 38 -4.15 -2.28 5.57
C ASP A 38 -5.06 -1.20 4.94
N LEU A 39 -4.48 -0.11 4.46
CA LEU A 39 -5.22 1.00 3.84
C LEU A 39 -5.85 0.60 2.50
N ASP A 40 -5.12 -0.13 1.66
CA ASP A 40 -5.67 -0.61 0.39
C ASP A 40 -6.84 -1.57 0.63
N ASN A 41 -6.71 -2.48 1.59
CA ASN A 41 -7.82 -3.36 2.00
C ASN A 41 -9.02 -2.56 2.54
N GLU A 42 -8.77 -1.52 3.34
CA GLU A 42 -9.83 -0.66 3.84
C GLU A 42 -10.56 0.05 2.68
N ILE A 43 -9.83 0.63 1.73
CA ILE A 43 -10.41 1.25 0.52
C ILE A 43 -11.28 0.24 -0.23
N ARG A 44 -10.81 -1.00 -0.45
CA ARG A 44 -11.58 -2.04 -1.13
C ARG A 44 -12.86 -2.40 -0.38
N VAL A 45 -12.77 -2.65 0.93
CA VAL A 45 -13.94 -2.98 1.76
C VAL A 45 -14.97 -1.85 1.71
N LEU A 46 -14.51 -0.61 1.69
CA LEU A 46 -15.35 0.57 1.60
C LEU A 46 -16.01 0.71 0.21
N GLU A 47 -15.26 0.48 -0.87
CA GLU A 47 -15.79 0.44 -2.24
C GLU A 47 -16.81 -0.71 -2.43
N GLU A 48 -16.55 -1.88 -1.86
CA GLU A 48 -17.45 -3.05 -1.91
C GLU A 48 -18.72 -2.88 -1.08
N ARG A 49 -18.64 -2.21 0.07
CA ARG A 49 -19.79 -1.97 0.94
C ARG A 49 -20.81 -1.01 0.32
N GLY A 50 -20.47 -0.30 -0.76
CA GLY A 50 -21.37 0.62 -1.46
C GLY A 50 -21.95 1.71 -0.54
N GLN A 51 -21.31 1.96 0.60
CA GLN A 51 -21.78 2.96 1.54
C GLN A 51 -21.48 4.35 0.96
N PRO A 52 -22.33 5.36 1.25
CA PRO A 52 -22.07 6.75 0.88
C PRO A 52 -21.01 7.30 1.83
N ILE A 53 -19.79 6.78 1.71
CA ILE A 53 -18.63 7.49 2.20
C ILE A 53 -18.56 8.74 1.35
N ALA A 54 -18.43 9.89 2.00
CA ALA A 54 -18.24 11.13 1.27
C ALA A 54 -17.03 10.93 0.35
N ASP A 55 -17.16 11.21 -0.95
CA ASP A 55 -16.10 11.00 -1.95
C ASP A 55 -14.75 11.56 -1.47
N GLU A 56 -14.78 12.68 -0.74
CA GLU A 56 -13.62 13.30 -0.10
C GLU A 56 -12.81 12.39 0.84
N SER A 57 -13.46 11.52 1.62
CA SER A 57 -12.75 10.61 2.55
C SER A 57 -12.09 9.48 1.80
N LEU A 58 -12.76 8.92 0.78
CA LEU A 58 -12.20 7.88 -0.07
C LEU A 58 -11.03 8.42 -0.91
N GLU A 59 -11.16 9.64 -1.43
CA GLU A 59 -10.09 10.33 -2.15
C GLU A 59 -8.88 10.62 -1.23
N ALA A 60 -9.12 11.02 0.02
CA ALA A 60 -8.05 11.19 1.00
C ALA A 60 -7.31 9.87 1.29
N MET A 61 -8.04 8.75 1.41
CA MET A 61 -7.43 7.42 1.58
C MET A 61 -6.62 7.01 0.35
N LYS A 62 -7.13 7.24 -0.87
CA LYS A 62 -6.39 6.99 -2.12
C LYS A 62 -5.12 7.82 -2.22
N TYR A 63 -5.17 9.07 -1.75
CA TYR A 63 -4.00 9.93 -1.67
C TYR A 63 -2.97 9.38 -0.68
N GLU A 64 -3.41 9.01 0.53
CA GLU A 64 -2.50 8.43 1.54
C GLU A 64 -1.89 7.10 1.05
N ARG A 65 -2.64 6.27 0.34
CA ARG A 65 -2.10 5.04 -0.29
C ARG A 65 -0.96 5.38 -1.24
N THR A 66 -1.16 6.38 -2.10
CA THR A 66 -0.14 6.82 -3.06
C THR A 66 1.10 7.36 -2.35
N GLU A 67 0.93 8.15 -1.29
CA GLU A 67 2.06 8.64 -0.48
C GLU A 67 2.83 7.51 0.21
N LEU A 68 2.14 6.50 0.75
CA LEU A 68 2.77 5.34 1.37
C LEU A 68 3.59 4.56 0.36
N LYS A 69 3.06 4.38 -0.85
CA LYS A 69 3.79 3.75 -1.95
C LYS A 69 5.06 4.51 -2.31
N ASP A 70 4.99 5.83 -2.46
CA ASP A 70 6.15 6.65 -2.79
C ASP A 70 7.23 6.57 -1.69
N LYS A 71 6.81 6.55 -0.41
CA LYS A 71 7.73 6.37 0.73
C LYS A 71 8.42 5.01 0.70
N ILE A 72 7.68 3.95 0.41
CA ILE A 72 8.21 2.58 0.33
C ILE A 72 9.19 2.47 -0.84
N TYR A 73 8.82 3.00 -2.02
CA TYR A 73 9.71 3.03 -3.17
C TYR A 73 10.99 3.83 -2.91
N ALA A 74 10.88 4.99 -2.25
CA ALA A 74 12.05 5.80 -1.88
C ALA A 74 13.00 5.03 -0.94
N ARG A 75 12.47 4.29 0.04
CA ARG A 75 13.26 3.43 0.93
C ARG A 75 13.93 2.28 0.17
N LEU A 76 13.21 1.61 -0.74
CA LEU A 76 13.76 0.56 -1.60
C LEU A 76 14.90 1.04 -2.50
N ARG A 77 14.84 2.30 -2.95
CA ARG A 77 15.89 2.93 -3.77
C ARG A 77 17.10 3.40 -2.94
N GLN A 78 16.93 3.63 -1.65
CA GLN A 78 18.00 4.03 -0.74
C GLN A 78 18.73 2.83 -0.11
N ALA A 79 18.15 1.63 -0.16
CA ALA A 79 18.68 0.38 0.35
C ALA A 79 19.56 -0.40 -0.64
#